data_AF-A0A7C3F8M3-F1
#
_entry.id   AF-A0A7C3F8M3-F1
#
_cell.length_a   1.000
_cell.length_b   1.000
_cell.length_c   1.000
_cell.angle_alpha   90.00
_cell.angle_beta   90.00
_cell.angle_gamma   90.00
#
_symmetry.space_group_name_H-M   'P 1'
#
loop_
_entity.id
_entity.type
_entity.pdbx_description
1 polymer ?
#
loop_
_entity_poly.entity_id
_entity_poly.type
_entity_poly.pdbx_seq_one_letter_code
_entity_poly.pdbx_strand_id
1 'polypeptide(L)'
;NGQTVEPGDGNYARSDERGPVAVGSYPPNGYGLYDMQGNVVEWVWDWYAADYYVRSPGVNPRGPESGRFRVIRGGGWHSGATCNRVYYRNALPPNWLDFNVGFRCVKDVATDSASGVVGEGPGRESWQS
;
A
#
# COMPACT_ATOMS: atom_id res chain seq x y z
N ASN A 1 -11.95 -6.85 4.82
CA ASN A 1 -10.72 -7.60 5.24
C ASN A 1 -9.68 -7.72 4.11
N GLY A 2 -9.76 -6.92 3.03
CA GLY A 2 -8.73 -6.87 1.97
C GLY A 2 -8.56 -8.15 1.15
N GLN A 3 -9.43 -9.14 1.36
CA GLN A 3 -9.45 -10.44 0.69
C GLN A 3 -10.46 -10.49 -0.45
N THR A 4 -11.60 -9.82 -0.25
CA THR A 4 -12.67 -9.62 -1.23
C THR A 4 -12.68 -8.17 -1.64
N VAL A 5 -12.74 -7.93 -2.96
CA VAL A 5 -12.89 -6.61 -3.56
C VAL A 5 -14.19 -6.66 -4.33
N GLU A 6 -15.22 -5.99 -3.84
CA GLU A 6 -16.51 -5.86 -4.54
C GLU A 6 -16.48 -4.64 -5.47
N PRO A 7 -17.30 -4.60 -6.56
CA PRO A 7 -17.26 -3.49 -7.52
C PRO A 7 -17.49 -2.11 -6.89
N GLY A 8 -18.17 -2.04 -5.75
CA GLY A 8 -18.40 -0.80 -4.99
C GLY A 8 -17.24 -0.37 -4.08
N ASP A 9 -16.19 -1.17 -3.95
CA ASP A 9 -15.07 -0.89 -3.04
C ASP A 9 -13.92 -0.11 -3.72
N GLY A 10 -13.90 -0.05 -5.04
CA GLY A 10 -12.83 0.60 -5.81
C GLY A 10 -12.96 0.43 -7.32
N ASN A 11 -12.13 1.16 -8.06
CA ASN A 11 -12.07 1.09 -9.52
C ASN A 11 -11.04 0.04 -9.99
N TYR A 12 -11.47 -1.09 -10.55
CA TYR A 12 -10.60 -2.17 -11.02
C TYR A 12 -11.23 -2.89 -12.22
N ALA A 13 -10.62 -3.91 -12.82
CA ALA A 13 -11.07 -4.44 -14.11
C ALA A 13 -12.50 -5.03 -14.16
N ARG A 14 -13.22 -5.11 -13.04
CA ARG A 14 -14.65 -5.48 -12.99
C ARG A 14 -15.59 -4.31 -12.63
N SER A 15 -15.06 -3.11 -12.41
CA SER A 15 -15.87 -1.89 -12.36
C SER A 15 -16.33 -1.54 -13.78
N ASP A 16 -17.35 -0.69 -13.88
CA ASP A 16 -17.85 -0.19 -15.17
C ASP A 16 -17.00 0.96 -15.76
N GLU A 17 -15.87 1.28 -15.12
CA GLU A 17 -15.01 2.38 -15.49
C GLU A 17 -14.05 2.02 -16.62
N ARG A 18 -13.76 2.99 -17.48
CA ARG A 18 -12.88 2.81 -18.67
C ARG A 18 -11.52 3.48 -18.54
N GLY A 19 -11.18 3.90 -17.33
CA GLY A 19 -9.99 4.67 -17.03
C GLY A 19 -9.88 4.98 -15.53
N PRO A 20 -8.86 5.74 -15.12
CA PRO A 20 -8.83 6.27 -13.77
C PRO A 20 -9.99 7.24 -13.58
N VAL A 21 -10.52 7.28 -12.36
CA VAL A 21 -11.55 8.23 -11.94
C VAL A 21 -10.96 9.26 -10.98
N ALA A 22 -11.74 10.30 -10.67
CA ALA A 22 -11.34 11.26 -9.64
C ALA A 22 -11.01 10.54 -8.32
N VAL A 23 -9.92 10.97 -7.67
CA VAL A 23 -9.53 10.43 -6.35
C VAL A 23 -10.68 10.64 -5.37
N GLY A 24 -11.02 9.61 -4.62
CA GLY A 24 -12.12 9.62 -3.65
C GLY A 24 -13.51 9.41 -4.24
N SER A 25 -13.60 8.86 -5.46
CA SER A 25 -14.88 8.43 -6.04
C SER A 25 -15.50 7.23 -5.30
N TYR A 26 -14.68 6.49 -4.54
CA TYR A 26 -15.07 5.36 -3.71
C TYR A 26 -14.87 5.66 -2.21
N PRO A 27 -15.57 4.98 -1.30
CA PRO A 27 -15.45 5.23 0.14
C PRO A 27 -14.00 5.06 0.66
N PRO A 28 -13.58 5.85 1.66
CA PRO A 28 -12.27 5.68 2.28
C PRO A 28 -12.24 4.43 3.16
N ASN A 29 -11.03 3.91 3.42
CA ASN A 29 -10.85 2.90 4.47
C ASN A 29 -10.94 3.50 5.88
N GLY A 30 -10.81 2.68 6.92
CA GLY A 30 -10.88 3.12 8.33
C GLY A 30 -9.79 4.11 8.78
N TYR A 31 -8.80 4.39 7.94
CA TYR A 31 -7.76 5.41 8.17
C TYR A 31 -8.01 6.71 7.38
N GLY A 32 -9.15 6.83 6.70
CA GLY A 32 -9.45 7.98 5.85
C GLY A 32 -8.69 7.99 4.53
N LEU A 33 -8.10 6.86 4.11
CA LEU A 33 -7.36 6.75 2.86
C LEU A 33 -8.27 6.26 1.73
N TYR A 34 -8.22 6.96 0.60
CA TYR A 34 -8.99 6.66 -0.61
C TYR A 34 -8.15 5.90 -1.63
N ASP A 35 -8.83 5.08 -2.44
CA ASP A 35 -8.27 4.40 -3.61
C ASP A 35 -7.02 3.55 -3.31
N MET A 36 -6.94 2.99 -2.10
CA MET A 36 -5.85 2.07 -1.72
C MET A 36 -5.96 0.69 -2.40
N GLN A 37 -7.10 0.42 -3.04
CA GLN A 37 -7.40 -0.77 -3.83
C GLN A 37 -8.05 -0.31 -5.14
N GLY A 38 -7.31 -0.32 -6.24
CA GLY A 38 -7.78 0.14 -7.54
C GLY A 38 -7.44 1.61 -7.86
N ASN A 39 -8.19 2.17 -8.80
CA ASN A 39 -7.92 3.41 -9.53
C ASN A 39 -6.60 3.33 -10.30
N VAL A 40 -5.45 3.50 -9.66
CA VAL A 40 -4.14 3.31 -10.29
C VAL A 40 -3.22 2.51 -9.39
N VAL A 41 -2.34 1.74 -10.00
CA VAL A 41 -1.27 1.05 -9.27
C VAL A 41 -0.30 2.09 -8.73
N GLU A 42 0.12 1.98 -7.46
CA GLU A 42 0.97 2.98 -6.84
C GLU A 42 2.41 2.48 -6.67
N TRP A 43 3.37 3.31 -7.07
CA TRP A 43 4.79 3.11 -6.77
C TRP A 43 5.07 3.13 -5.27
N VAL A 44 6.00 2.27 -4.84
CA VAL A 44 6.54 2.24 -3.47
C VAL A 44 8.06 2.40 -3.54
N TRP A 45 8.65 3.04 -2.53
CA TRP A 45 10.08 3.29 -2.46
C TRP A 45 10.92 2.01 -2.56
N ASP A 46 10.51 0.91 -1.93
CA ASP A 46 11.26 -0.33 -1.82
C ASP A 46 11.69 -0.93 -3.17
N TRP A 47 12.91 -1.47 -3.22
CA TRP A 47 13.29 -2.44 -4.24
C TRP A 47 12.53 -3.75 -4.05
N TYR A 48 12.16 -4.41 -5.15
CA TYR A 48 11.49 -5.70 -5.10
C TYR A 48 12.50 -6.85 -4.94
N ALA A 49 12.34 -7.61 -3.87
CA ALA A 49 12.81 -8.99 -3.78
C ALA A 49 11.66 -9.90 -3.32
N ALA A 50 11.51 -11.06 -3.96
CA ALA A 50 10.39 -11.98 -3.72
C ALA A 50 10.42 -12.54 -2.28
N ASP A 51 11.62 -12.83 -1.78
CA ASP A 51 11.90 -13.43 -0.48
C ASP A 51 12.20 -12.41 0.63
N TYR A 52 12.03 -11.10 0.37
CA TYR A 52 12.39 -10.05 1.33
C TYR A 52 11.74 -10.23 2.69
N TYR A 53 10.47 -10.65 2.73
CA TYR A 53 9.73 -10.84 3.98
C TYR A 53 10.29 -11.95 4.88
N VAL A 54 11.06 -12.91 4.34
CA VAL A 54 11.73 -13.95 5.14
C VAL A 54 12.84 -13.36 6.02
N ARG A 55 13.44 -12.24 5.59
CA ARG A 55 14.59 -11.59 6.25
C ARG A 55 14.35 -10.14 6.63
N SER A 56 13.11 -9.66 6.56
CA SER A 56 12.78 -8.25 6.78
C SER A 56 12.90 -7.91 8.28
N PRO A 57 13.51 -6.76 8.65
CA PRO A 57 13.48 -6.31 10.03
C PRO A 57 12.05 -5.93 10.45
N GLY A 58 11.72 -6.12 11.73
CA GLY A 58 10.37 -5.89 12.24
C GLY A 58 9.99 -4.41 12.40
N VAL A 59 10.97 -3.50 12.43
CA VAL A 59 10.74 -2.06 12.64
C VAL A 59 11.22 -1.28 11.43
N ASN A 60 10.31 -0.51 10.81
CA ASN A 60 10.56 0.37 9.67
C ASN A 60 11.44 -0.26 8.55
N PRO A 61 11.07 -1.43 8.01
CA PRO A 61 11.81 -2.03 6.91
C PRO A 61 11.83 -1.12 5.69
N ARG A 62 12.99 -1.01 5.02
CA ARG A 62 13.20 -0.11 3.86
C ARG A 62 13.34 -0.85 2.52
N GLY A 63 13.02 -2.14 2.49
CA GLY A 63 13.31 -3.00 1.36
C GLY A 63 14.79 -3.44 1.31
N PRO A 64 15.19 -4.19 0.28
CA PRO A 64 16.59 -4.42 -0.07
C PRO A 64 17.30 -3.11 -0.43
N GLU A 65 18.62 -3.06 -0.26
CA GLU A 65 19.43 -1.86 -0.59
C GLU A 65 19.50 -1.56 -2.10
N SER A 66 19.43 -2.61 -2.93
CA SER A 66 19.47 -2.51 -4.39
C SER A 66 18.52 -3.53 -5.04
N GLY A 67 18.18 -3.30 -6.31
CA GLY A 67 17.34 -4.19 -7.07
C GLY A 67 17.15 -3.75 -8.52
N ARG A 68 16.54 -4.62 -9.32
CA ARG A 68 16.21 -4.35 -10.72
C ARG A 68 14.85 -3.66 -10.90
N PHE A 69 13.93 -3.89 -9.97
CA PHE A 69 12.53 -3.46 -10.06
C PHE A 69 12.09 -2.80 -8.76
N ARG A 70 11.27 -1.76 -8.83
CA ARG A 70 10.64 -1.13 -7.66
C ARG A 70 9.29 -1.78 -7.39
N VAL A 71 8.89 -1.81 -6.12
CA VAL A 71 7.61 -2.39 -5.71
C VAL A 71 6.45 -1.50 -6.19
N ILE A 72 5.38 -2.16 -6.63
CA ILE A 72 4.07 -1.54 -6.89
C ILE A 72 2.97 -2.25 -6.11
N ARG A 73 1.94 -1.51 -5.69
CA ARG A 73 0.80 -2.00 -4.89
C ARG A 73 -0.53 -1.39 -5.30
N GLY A 74 -1.61 -1.90 -4.70
CA GLY A 74 -2.97 -1.35 -4.80
C GLY A 74 -3.79 -1.90 -5.96
N GLY A 75 -3.16 -2.28 -7.07
CA GLY A 75 -3.89 -2.57 -8.30
C GLY A 75 -4.46 -1.29 -8.91
N GLY A 76 -5.01 -1.36 -10.12
CA GLY A 76 -5.62 -0.20 -10.78
C GLY A 76 -6.85 -0.59 -11.59
N TRP A 77 -7.46 0.39 -12.25
CA TRP A 77 -8.67 0.23 -13.07
C TRP A 77 -8.53 -0.87 -14.13
N HIS A 78 -7.31 -1.08 -14.65
CA HIS A 78 -6.99 -2.12 -15.64
C HIS A 78 -6.47 -3.43 -15.01
N SER A 79 -6.56 -3.60 -13.69
CA SER A 79 -6.01 -4.76 -12.97
C SER A 79 -7.09 -5.75 -12.55
N GLY A 80 -6.80 -7.05 -12.70
CA GLY A 80 -7.66 -8.11 -12.18
C GLY A 80 -7.80 -8.06 -10.65
N ALA A 81 -8.89 -8.63 -10.12
CA ALA A 81 -9.23 -8.56 -8.69
C ALA A 81 -8.10 -8.98 -7.73
N THR A 82 -7.30 -10.00 -8.09
CA THR A 82 -6.15 -10.45 -7.27
C THR A 82 -5.12 -9.34 -7.06
N CYS A 83 -4.86 -8.52 -8.07
CA CYS A 83 -3.89 -7.43 -7.98
C CYS A 83 -4.34 -6.31 -7.03
N ASN A 84 -5.64 -6.21 -6.76
CA ASN A 84 -6.25 -5.20 -5.90
C ASN A 84 -6.32 -5.64 -4.43
N ARG A 85 -5.86 -6.86 -4.10
CA ARG A 85 -5.79 -7.30 -2.70
C ARG A 85 -4.70 -6.52 -1.97
N VAL A 86 -4.98 -6.14 -0.72
CA VAL A 86 -4.07 -5.31 0.10
C VAL A 86 -2.67 -5.88 0.29
N TYR A 87 -2.52 -7.22 0.26
CA TYR A 87 -1.24 -7.90 0.44
C TYR A 87 -0.52 -8.18 -0.88
N TYR A 88 -1.19 -7.97 -2.02
CA TYR A 88 -0.58 -8.20 -3.31
C TYR A 88 0.52 -7.18 -3.57
N ARG A 89 1.65 -7.67 -4.06
CA ARG A 89 2.80 -6.86 -4.45
C ARG A 89 3.31 -7.36 -5.78
N ASN A 90 3.63 -6.44 -6.67
CA ASN A 90 4.30 -6.73 -7.92
C ASN A 90 5.47 -5.75 -8.10
N ALA A 91 6.14 -5.78 -9.25
CA ALA A 91 7.27 -4.92 -9.51
C ALA A 91 7.35 -4.50 -10.98
N LEU A 92 7.89 -3.30 -11.19
CA LEU A 92 8.15 -2.74 -12.52
C LEU A 92 9.55 -2.11 -12.56
N PRO A 93 10.18 -1.98 -13.75
CA PRO A 93 11.43 -1.25 -13.89
C PRO A 93 11.29 0.19 -13.39
N PRO A 94 12.29 0.78 -12.73
CA PRO A 94 12.18 2.12 -12.13
C PRO A 94 11.93 3.24 -13.15
N ASN A 95 12.21 3.01 -14.43
CA ASN A 95 11.95 3.93 -15.54
C ASN A 95 10.69 3.56 -16.35
N TRP A 96 9.85 2.65 -15.84
CA TRP A 96 8.60 2.28 -16.48
C TRP A 96 7.58 3.41 -16.40
N LEU A 97 6.95 3.72 -17.52
CA LEU A 97 5.88 4.71 -17.64
C LEU A 97 4.64 4.00 -18.16
N ASP A 98 3.53 4.17 -17.46
CA ASP A 98 2.30 3.43 -17.71
C ASP A 98 1.09 4.31 -17.41
N PHE A 99 0.04 4.18 -18.20
CA PHE A 99 -1.21 4.92 -18.02
C PHE A 99 -2.00 4.48 -16.77
N ASN A 100 -1.65 3.34 -16.18
CA ASN A 100 -2.29 2.77 -15.00
C ASN A 100 -1.38 2.82 -13.76
N VAL A 101 -0.28 3.59 -13.79
CA VAL A 101 0.66 3.71 -12.66
C VAL A 101 0.76 5.15 -12.19
N GLY A 102 0.52 5.36 -10.90
CA GLY A 102 0.67 6.62 -10.19
C GLY A 102 1.51 6.47 -8.92
N PHE A 103 1.33 7.39 -7.98
CA PHE A 103 1.95 7.33 -6.66
C PHE A 103 1.19 8.21 -5.67
N ARG A 104 1.43 7.97 -4.38
CA ARG A 104 1.08 8.91 -3.31
C ARG A 104 2.29 9.22 -2.46
N CYS A 105 2.36 10.45 -1.97
CA CYS A 105 3.44 10.88 -1.11
C CYS A 105 3.16 10.49 0.34
N VAL A 106 4.24 10.21 1.07
CA VAL A 106 4.24 10.06 2.52
C VAL A 106 5.28 11.00 3.10
N LYS A 107 5.11 11.34 4.37
CA LYS A 107 6.05 12.17 5.12
C LYS A 107 6.18 11.60 6.52
N ASP A 108 7.39 11.62 7.06
CA ASP A 108 7.62 11.29 8.46
C ASP A 108 6.83 12.24 9.37
N VAL A 109 6.30 11.69 10.47
CA VAL A 109 5.74 12.52 11.54
C VAL A 109 6.89 13.34 12.12
N ALA A 110 6.66 14.64 12.31
CA ALA A 110 7.64 15.48 12.98
C ALA A 110 7.89 14.92 14.39
N THR A 111 9.11 14.48 14.65
CA THR A 111 9.52 14.16 16.03
C THR A 111 9.70 15.46 16.76
N ASP A 112 8.82 15.75 17.72
CA ASP A 112 9.02 16.89 18.59
C ASP A 112 10.20 16.58 19.50
N SER A 113 11.35 17.23 19.28
CA SER A 113 12.59 17.04 20.05
C SER A 113 12.45 17.44 21.53
N ALA A 114 11.25 17.82 21.98
CA ALA A 114 10.96 18.40 23.28
C ALA A 114 10.28 17.45 24.28
N SER A 115 10.08 16.16 23.97
CA SER A 115 9.63 15.20 24.99
C SER A 115 10.47 13.93 24.98
N GLY A 116 11.51 13.91 25.82
CA GLY A 116 12.26 12.71 26.20
C GLY A 116 11.44 11.75 27.06
N VAL A 117 10.20 11.45 26.66
CA VAL A 117 9.37 10.42 27.28
C VAL A 117 9.39 9.22 26.35
N VAL A 118 10.18 8.22 26.72
CA VAL A 118 9.99 6.86 26.22
C VAL A 118 8.56 6.48 26.63
N GLY A 119 7.66 6.40 25.65
CA GLY A 119 6.33 5.86 25.89
C GLY A 119 6.46 4.40 26.28
N GLU A 120 6.38 4.11 27.58
CA GLU A 120 6.02 2.77 28.02
C GLU A 120 4.63 2.49 27.46
N GLY A 121 4.55 1.57 26.49
CA GLY A 121 3.27 1.08 26.00
C GLY A 121 2.47 0.48 27.17
N PRO A 122 1.12 0.54 27.13
CA PRO A 122 0.31 -0.01 28.19
C PRO A 122 0.68 -1.49 28.38
N GLY A 123 0.93 -1.84 29.64
CA GLY A 123 1.30 -3.18 30.07
C GLY A 123 0.34 -4.23 29.51
N ARG A 124 0.89 -5.40 29.22
CA ARG A 124 0.13 -6.57 28.79
C ARG A 124 -0.90 -6.93 29.86
N GLU A 125 -2.15 -6.55 29.66
CA GLU A 125 -3.25 -7.14 30.40
C GLU A 125 -3.45 -8.57 29.89
N SER A 126 -3.21 -9.51 30.80
CA SER A 126 -3.42 -10.93 30.64
C SER A 126 -4.91 -11.23 30.43
N TRP A 127 -5.29 -11.71 29.26
CA TRP A 127 -6.58 -12.37 29.09
C TRP A 127 -6.51 -13.79 29.66
N GLN A 128 -7.00 -13.96 30.90
CA GLN A 128 -7.45 -15.23 31.45
C GLN A 128 -8.96 -15.13 31.73
N SER A 129 -9.76 -15.75 30.87
CA SER A 129 -10.89 -16.67 31.13
C SER A 129 -11.77 -16.77 29.89
#